data_AF-A0A7W8UA93-F1
#
_entry.id   AF-A0A7W8UA93-F1
#
_cell.length_a   1.000
_cell.length_b   1.000
_cell.length_c   1.000
_cell.angle_alpha   90.00
_cell.angle_beta   90.00
_cell.angle_gamma   90.00
#
_symmetry.space_group_name_H-M   'P 1'
#
loop_
_entity.id
_entity.type
_entity.pdbx_description
1 polymer ?
#
loop_
_entity_poly.entity_id
_entity_poly.type
_entity_poly.pdbx_seq_one_letter_code
_entity_poly.pdbx_strand_id
1 'polypeptide(L)' 'MFPRKKVFGSVSLSMMRRVYSNECSRREIKPDSDQGGELASVILQAFLGGLTDECELTSLVRNHRLAQERASHVAV' A
#
# COMPACT_ATOMS: atom_id res chain seq x y z
N MET A 1 20.59 -8.86 -17.23
CA MET A 1 20.27 -9.59 -15.99
C MET A 1 18.84 -9.20 -15.61
N PHE A 2 17.86 -10.04 -15.94
CA PHE A 2 16.44 -9.74 -15.64
C PHE A 2 16.18 -9.94 -14.15
N PRO A 3 15.48 -9.03 -13.45
CA PRO A 3 15.23 -9.18 -12.03
C PRO A 3 14.38 -10.44 -11.84
N ARG A 4 14.87 -11.37 -11.00
CA ARG A 4 14.15 -12.59 -10.65
C ARG A 4 12.76 -12.17 -10.16
N LYS A 5 11.70 -12.64 -10.85
CA LYS A 5 10.32 -12.45 -10.41
C LYS A 5 10.25 -12.87 -8.94
N LYS A 6 10.02 -11.93 -8.03
CA LYS A 6 9.76 -12.24 -6.63
C LYS A 6 8.46 -13.04 -6.60
N VAL A 7 8.58 -14.32 -6.29
CA VAL A 7 7.42 -15.19 -6.10
C VAL A 7 6.90 -14.91 -4.70
N PHE A 8 5.78 -14.21 -4.62
CA PHE A 8 5.06 -14.07 -3.35
C PHE A 8 4.32 -15.36 -3.06
N GLY A 9 4.34 -15.80 -1.80
CA GLY A 9 3.43 -16.85 -1.35
C GLY A 9 1.99 -16.42 -1.58
N SER A 10 1.12 -17.37 -1.92
CA SER A 10 -0.31 -17.13 -2.16
C SER A 10 -1.00 -16.45 -0.97
N VAL A 11 -0.56 -16.76 0.25
CA VAL A 11 -1.03 -16.13 1.49
C VAL A 11 -0.64 -14.65 1.55
N SER A 12 0.63 -14.32 1.33
CA SER A 12 1.11 -12.94 1.36
C SER A 12 0.46 -12.07 0.28
N LEU A 13 0.27 -12.63 -0.92
CA LEU A 13 -0.39 -11.92 -2.01
C LEU A 13 -1.88 -11.68 -1.72
N SER A 14 -2.56 -12.66 -1.12
CA SER A 14 -3.95 -12.51 -0.69
C SER A 14 -4.10 -11.45 0.40
N MET A 15 -3.19 -11.44 1.37
CA MET A 15 -3.15 -10.43 2.44
C MET A 15 -2.95 -9.02 1.86
N MET A 16 -1.91 -8.81 1.04
CA MET A 16 -1.67 -7.50 0.42
C MET A 16 -2.87 -7.04 -0.42
N ARG A 17 -3.53 -7.97 -1.14
CA ARG A 17 -4.73 -7.67 -1.93
C ARG A 17 -5.92 -7.28 -1.04
N ARG A 18 -6.10 -7.90 0.12
CA ARG A 18 -7.14 -7.52 1.09
C ARG A 18 -6.91 -6.12 1.64
N VAL A 19 -5.68 -5.83 2.10
CA VAL A 19 -5.31 -4.48 2.59
C VAL A 19 -5.57 -3.43 1.50
N TYR A 20 -5.12 -3.71 0.28
CA TYR A 20 -5.34 -2.85 -0.87
C TYR A 20 -6.83 -2.60 -1.16
N SER A 21 -7.62 -3.67 -1.31
CA SER A 21 -9.04 -3.57 -1.68
C SER A 21 -9.83 -2.83 -0.61
N ASN A 22 -9.58 -3.15 0.66
CA ASN A 22 -10.26 -2.51 1.79
C ASN A 22 -9.95 -1.01 1.83
N GLU A 23 -8.70 -0.62 1.59
CA GLU A 23 -8.32 0.79 1.64
C GLU A 23 -8.79 1.56 0.41
N CYS A 24 -8.77 0.95 -0.79
CA CYS A 24 -9.40 1.52 -1.98
C CYS A 24 -10.88 1.81 -1.73
N SER A 25 -11.64 0.83 -1.24
CA SER A 25 -13.06 1.01 -0.91
C SER A 25 -13.27 2.08 0.16
N ARG A 26 -12.47 2.08 1.23
CA ARG A 26 -12.59 3.05 2.33
C ARG A 26 -12.33 4.50 1.87
N ARG A 27 -11.46 4.69 0.88
CA ARG A 27 -11.08 6.01 0.35
C ARG A 27 -11.81 6.38 -0.94
N GLU A 28 -12.72 5.52 -1.41
CA GLU A 28 -13.38 5.68 -2.72
C GLU A 28 -12.39 5.81 -3.89
N ILE A 29 -11.22 5.17 -3.76
CA ILE A 29 -10.18 5.14 -4.79
C ILE A 29 -10.47 4.02 -5.77
N LYS A 30 -10.50 4.35 -7.06
CA LYS A 30 -10.55 3.34 -8.13
C LYS A 30 -9.21 2.60 -8.20
N PRO A 31 -9.19 1.26 -8.23
CA PRO A 31 -7.95 0.49 -8.29
C PRO A 31 -7.03 0.82 -9.47
N ASP A 32 -7.61 1.22 -10.60
CA ASP A 32 -6.87 1.52 -11.84
C ASP A 32 -6.50 3.01 -11.95
N SER A 33 -6.72 3.82 -10.91
CA SER A 33 -6.29 5.22 -10.90
C SER A 33 -4.84 5.35 -10.43
N ASP A 34 -4.24 6.53 -10.67
CA ASP A 34 -2.90 6.86 -10.17
C ASP A 34 -2.80 6.67 -8.64
N GLN A 35 -3.84 7.09 -7.91
CA GLN A 35 -3.94 6.90 -6.45
C GLN A 35 -4.02 5.42 -6.06
N GLY A 36 -4.68 4.57 -6.87
CA GLY A 36 -4.68 3.12 -6.69
C GLY A 36 -3.28 2.53 -6.91
N GLY A 37 -2.59 2.97 -7.96
CA GLY A 37 -1.20 2.59 -8.24
C GLY A 37 -0.23 2.98 -7.11
N GLU A 38 -0.33 4.20 -6.60
CA GLU A 38 0.47 4.67 -5.46
C GLU A 38 0.22 3.83 -4.21
N LEU A 39 -1.05 3.56 -3.89
CA LEU A 39 -1.45 2.75 -2.75
C LEU A 39 -0.90 1.31 -2.86
N ALA A 40 -1.00 0.69 -4.03
CA ALA A 40 -0.43 -0.62 -4.30
C ALA A 40 1.11 -0.62 -4.14
N SER A 41 1.77 0.44 -4.59
CA SER A 41 3.22 0.62 -4.45
C SER A 41 3.64 0.71 -2.99
N VAL A 42 2.94 1.50 -2.17
CA VAL A 42 3.21 1.63 -0.73
C VAL A 42 3.09 0.28 -0.01
N ILE A 43 2.00 -0.47 -0.27
CA ILE A 43 1.79 -1.80 0.31
C ILE A 43 2.91 -2.76 -0.09
N LEU A 44 3.29 -2.75 -1.38
CA LEU A 44 4.37 -3.59 -1.88
C LEU A 44 5.71 -3.24 -1.22
N GLN A 45 6.08 -1.97 -1.18
CA GLN A 45 7.35 -1.53 -0.58
C GLN A 45 7.40 -1.84 0.91
N ALA A 46 6.31 -1.61 1.65
CA ALA A 46 6.23 -1.96 3.07
C ALA A 46 6.41 -3.47 3.29
N PHE A 47 5.74 -4.30 2.50
CA PHE A 47 5.91 -5.76 2.56
C PHE A 47 7.34 -6.19 2.22
N LEU A 48 7.94 -5.61 1.18
CA LEU A 48 9.33 -5.88 0.81
C LEU A 48 10.34 -5.39 1.87
N GLY A 49 9.98 -4.39 2.65
CA GLY A 49 10.72 -3.88 3.81
C GLY A 49 10.58 -4.74 5.07
N GLY A 50 9.80 -5.82 5.04
CA GLY A 50 9.64 -6.76 6.15
C GLY A 50 8.32 -6.62 6.93
N LEU A 51 7.46 -5.66 6.57
CA LEU A 51 6.13 -5.52 7.18
C LEU A 51 5.19 -6.58 6.61
N THR A 52 5.19 -7.76 7.24
CA THR A 52 4.47 -8.95 6.73
C THR A 52 3.16 -9.21 7.45
N ASP A 53 2.83 -8.43 8.48
CA ASP A 53 1.56 -8.49 9.21
C ASP A 53 0.47 -7.60 8.57
N GLU A 54 -0.75 -8.12 8.52
CA GLU A 54 -1.90 -7.46 7.88
C GLU A 54 -2.33 -6.19 8.63
N CYS A 55 -2.31 -6.22 9.96
CA CYS A 55 -2.70 -5.10 10.82
C CYS A 55 -1.65 -3.98 10.77
N GLU A 56 -0.36 -4.34 10.78
CA GLU A 56 0.73 -3.38 10.63
C GLU A 56 0.68 -2.69 9.25
N LEU A 57 0.50 -3.47 8.17
CA LEU A 57 0.35 -2.91 6.81
C LEU A 57 -0.84 -1.97 6.71
N THR A 58 -1.99 -2.36 7.27
CA THR A 58 -3.19 -1.52 7.29
C THR A 58 -2.94 -0.21 8.04
N SER A 59 -2.27 -0.28 9.19
CA SER A 59 -1.94 0.89 10.01
C SER A 59 -0.98 1.83 9.28
N LEU A 60 0.07 1.28 8.67
CA LEU A 60 1.01 2.06 7.86
C LEU A 60 0.30 2.77 6.73
N VAL A 61 -0.51 2.06 5.94
CA VAL A 61 -1.22 2.62 4.80
C VAL A 61 -2.15 3.76 5.21
N ARG A 62 -2.89 3.60 6.31
CA ARG A 62 -3.77 4.64 6.86
C ARG A 62 -2.98 5.87 7.33
N ASN A 63 -1.83 5.64 7.96
CA ASN A 63 -0.97 6.71 8.47
C ASN A 63 -0.15 7.40 7.37
N HIS A 64 0.14 6.71 6.26
CA HIS A 64 0.88 7.28 5.13
C HIS A 64 0.15 8.48 4.52
N ARG A 65 -1.19 8.45 4.53
CA ARG A 65 -2.03 9.58 4.11
C ARG A 65 -1.94 10.78 5.06
N LEU A 66 -1.84 10.56 6.37
CA LEU A 66 -1.64 11.64 7.35
C LEU A 66 -0.30 12.37 7.15
N ALA A 67 0.72 11.68 6.64
CA ALA A 67 2.00 12.29 6.32
C ALA A 67 1.94 13.13 5.02
N GLN A 68 1.25 12.65 3.98
CA GLN A 68 1.06 13.42 2.74
C GLN A 68 0.18 14.66 2.94
N GLU A 69 -0.92 14.55 3.71
CA GLU A 69 -1.81 15.69 3.99
C GLU A 69 -1.13 16.76 4.88
N ARG A 70 -0.23 16.35 5.78
CA ARG A 70 0.60 17.29 6.57
C ARG A 70 1.68 17.97 5.74
N ALA A 71 2.28 17.29 4.76
CA ALA A 71 3.29 17.86 3.89
C ALA A 71 2.72 18.97 2.99
N SER A 72 1.46 18.85 2.55
CA SER A 72 0.80 19.91 1.77
C SER A 72 0.37 21.14 2.58
N HIS A 73 0.35 21.09 3.91
CA HIS A 73 -0.04 22.23 4.76
C HIS A 73 1.14 23.10 5.21
N VAL A 74 2.38 22.71 4.90
CA VAL A 74 3.61 23.45 5.25
C VAL A 74 4.20 24.20 4.04
N ALA A 75 3.41 24.34 2.97
CA ALA A 75 3.75 25.12 1.78
C ALA A 75 2.74 26.26 1.57
N VAL A 76 2.66 27.19 2.52
CA VAL A 76 2.11 28.54 2.34
C VAL A 76 3.01 29.53 3.04
#